data_AF-A0A2A5JJY3-F1
#
_entry.id   AF-A0A2A5JJY3-F1
#
_cell.length_a   1.000
_cell.length_b   1.000
_cell.length_c   1.000
_cell.angle_alpha   90.00
_cell.angle_beta   90.00
_cell.angle_gamma   90.00
#
_symmetry.space_group_name_H-M   'P 1'
#
loop_
_entity.id
_entity.type
_entity.pdbx_description
1 polymer ?
#
loop_
_entity_poly.entity_id
_entity_poly.type
_entity_poly.pdbx_seq_one_letter_code
_entity_poly.pdbx_strand_id
1 'polypeptide(L)'
;MTILTQPIELEHVKVKNTRVFIQCQCCKHKELANQGNITPLEWRNAALVVGWRHVMTEYTDIDVVCPSCVEAFHTPIQQPKREAV
;
A
#
# COMPACT_ATOMS: atom_id res chain seq x y z
N MET A 1 -10.72 14.45 7.16
CA MET A 1 -9.39 14.19 6.60
C MET A 1 -9.58 13.83 5.14
N THR A 2 -8.99 14.61 4.23
CA THR A 2 -8.97 14.28 2.81
C THR A 2 -7.79 13.35 2.59
N ILE A 3 -8.06 12.13 2.12
CA ILE A 3 -7.03 11.16 1.77
C ILE A 3 -6.92 11.17 0.25
N LEU A 4 -5.73 11.45 -0.24
CA LEU A 4 -5.43 11.38 -1.66
C LEU A 4 -4.68 10.08 -1.92
N THR A 5 -5.32 9.15 -2.63
CA THR A 5 -4.66 7.93 -3.09
C THR A 5 -4.17 8.12 -4.51
N GLN A 6 -2.87 7.93 -4.72
CA GLN A 6 -2.25 7.95 -6.04
C GLN A 6 -1.77 6.54 -6.45
N PRO A 7 -1.57 6.30 -7.75
CA PRO A 7 -0.93 5.08 -8.21
C PRO A 7 0.50 5.00 -7.67
N ILE A 8 0.91 3.83 -7.18
CA ILE A 8 2.32 3.57 -6.90
C ILE A 8 3.18 3.70 -8.17
N GLU A 9 4.42 4.16 -8.03
CA GLU A 9 5.38 4.25 -9.12
C GLU A 9 6.16 2.95 -9.34
N LEU A 10 6.85 2.84 -10.48
CA LEU A 10 7.60 1.64 -10.85
C LEU A 10 8.82 1.43 -9.93
N GLU A 11 9.44 2.51 -9.46
CA GLU A 11 10.59 2.48 -8.55
C GLU A 11 10.29 1.81 -7.19
N HIS A 12 9.02 1.73 -6.84
CA HIS A 12 8.55 1.05 -5.63
C HIS A 12 8.53 -0.48 -5.75
N VAL A 13 8.58 -1.01 -6.97
CA VAL A 13 8.68 -2.44 -7.23
C VAL A 13 10.15 -2.86 -7.24
N LYS A 14 10.48 -3.82 -6.39
CA LYS A 14 11.86 -4.30 -6.20
C LYS A 14 12.03 -5.70 -6.75
N VAL A 15 13.24 -6.03 -7.20
CA VAL A 15 13.60 -7.36 -7.68
C VAL A 15 14.58 -8.01 -6.71
N LYS A 16 14.29 -9.22 -6.25
CA LYS A 16 15.21 -10.02 -5.43
C LYS A 16 15.12 -11.49 -5.82
N ASN A 17 16.26 -12.13 -6.06
CA ASN A 17 16.37 -13.55 -6.42
C ASN A 17 15.41 -13.92 -7.56
N THR A 18 15.47 -13.16 -8.67
CA THR A 18 14.61 -13.29 -9.86
C THR A 18 13.10 -13.12 -9.62
N ARG A 19 12.67 -12.69 -8.44
CA ARG A 19 11.26 -12.40 -8.15
C ARG A 19 11.05 -10.92 -7.89
N VAL A 20 10.03 -10.38 -8.53
CA VAL A 20 9.52 -9.04 -8.26
C VAL A 20 8.69 -9.06 -6.97
N PHE A 21 8.78 -8.00 -6.19
CA PHE A 21 8.03 -7.85 -4.96
C PHE A 21 7.71 -6.38 -4.66
N ILE A 22 6.71 -6.18 -3.83
CA ILE A 22 6.33 -4.89 -3.26
C ILE A 22 6.21 -5.02 -1.74
N GLN A 23 6.47 -3.94 -1.01
CA GLN A 23 6.43 -3.95 0.46
C GLN A 23 5.73 -2.70 0.98
N CYS A 24 4.75 -2.92 1.85
CA CYS A 24 4.02 -1.85 2.53
C CYS A 24 4.93 -1.12 3.52
N GLN A 25 4.93 0.21 3.47
CA GLN A 25 5.68 1.03 4.41
C GLN A 25 5.00 1.14 5.78
N CYS A 26 3.67 0.96 5.86
CA CYS A 26 2.90 1.01 7.11
C CYS A 26 3.11 -0.25 7.97
N CYS A 27 2.70 -1.41 7.47
CA CYS A 27 2.69 -2.68 8.22
C CYS A 27 3.87 -3.61 7.90
N LYS A 28 4.77 -3.19 7.01
CA LYS A 28 5.91 -3.99 6.51
C LYS A 28 5.55 -5.28 5.78
N HIS A 29 4.26 -5.52 5.51
CA HIS A 29 3.78 -6.65 4.72
C HIS A 29 4.41 -6.65 3.32
N LYS A 30 4.79 -7.82 2.84
CA LYS A 30 5.51 -8.02 1.59
C LYS A 30 4.78 -9.03 0.72
N GLU A 31 4.45 -8.63 -0.50
CA GLU A 31 3.93 -9.54 -1.53
C GLU A 31 4.99 -9.79 -2.59
N LEU A 32 5.16 -11.06 -2.96
CA LEU A 32 6.09 -11.50 -3.99
C LEU A 32 5.31 -12.10 -5.16
N ALA A 33 5.82 -11.93 -6.37
CA ALA A 33 5.35 -12.69 -7.51
C ALA A 33 5.56 -14.19 -7.29
N ASN A 34 4.49 -14.96 -7.45
CA ASN A 34 4.55 -16.42 -7.43
C ASN A 34 5.27 -16.98 -8.65
N GLN A 35 5.24 -16.26 -9.77
CA GLN A 35 5.90 -16.63 -11.02
C GLN A 35 7.22 -15.86 -11.21
N GLY A 36 8.27 -16.55 -11.68
CA GLY A 36 9.61 -15.97 -11.83
C GLY A 36 9.84 -15.10 -13.06
N ASN A 37 8.88 -15.04 -14.00
CA ASN A 37 9.02 -14.31 -15.27
C ASN A 37 8.16 -13.04 -15.34
N ILE A 38 7.69 -12.53 -14.21
CA ILE A 38 6.90 -11.28 -14.18
C ILE A 38 7.85 -10.08 -14.17
N THR A 39 7.63 -9.14 -15.09
CA THR A 39 8.39 -7.89 -15.13
C THR A 39 7.93 -6.94 -14.01
N PRO A 40 8.80 -6.02 -13.53
CA PRO A 40 8.40 -5.02 -12.54
C PRO A 40 7.18 -4.18 -12.95
N LEU A 41 7.05 -3.90 -14.26
CA LEU A 41 5.94 -3.14 -14.82
C LEU A 41 4.61 -3.90 -14.72
N GLU A 42 4.61 -5.18 -15.11
CA GLU A 42 3.42 -6.05 -14.98
C GLU A 42 3.01 -6.20 -13.51
N TRP A 43 3.99 -6.39 -12.63
CA TRP A 43 3.73 -6.50 -11.20
C TRP A 43 3.18 -5.21 -10.60
N ARG A 44 3.73 -4.06 -10.97
CA ARG A 44 3.20 -2.74 -10.58
C ARG A 44 1.74 -2.59 -11.01
N ASN A 45 1.43 -2.93 -12.27
CA ASN A 45 0.08 -2.81 -12.79
C ASN A 45 -0.89 -3.76 -12.07
N ALA A 46 -0.47 -5.00 -11.77
CA ALA A 46 -1.26 -5.93 -10.98
C ALA A 46 -1.49 -5.41 -9.54
N ALA A 47 -0.44 -4.90 -8.89
CA ALA A 47 -0.53 -4.31 -7.55
C ALA A 47 -1.52 -3.13 -7.51
N LEU A 48 -1.52 -2.28 -8.54
CA LEU A 48 -2.52 -1.21 -8.65
C LEU A 48 -3.95 -1.71 -8.75
N VAL A 49 -4.18 -2.81 -9.49
CA VAL A 49 -5.52 -3.41 -9.63
C VAL A 49 -5.98 -4.01 -8.31
N VAL A 50 -5.07 -4.65 -7.56
CA VAL A 50 -5.33 -5.22 -6.23
C VAL A 50 -5.59 -4.15 -5.17
N GLY A 51 -5.14 -2.92 -5.40
CA GLY A 51 -5.42 -1.78 -4.52
C GLY A 51 -4.21 -1.23 -3.76
N TRP A 52 -2.99 -1.59 -4.16
CA TRP A 52 -1.79 -0.92 -3.68
C TRP A 52 -1.79 0.55 -4.15
N ARG A 53 -1.51 1.46 -3.22
CA ARG A 53 -1.57 2.90 -3.45
C ARG A 53 -0.45 3.63 -2.73
N HIS A 54 -0.10 4.77 -3.29
CA HIS A 54 0.58 5.85 -2.61
C HIS A 54 -0.47 6.66 -1.85
N VAL A 55 -0.28 6.87 -0.55
CA VAL A 55 -1.24 7.59 0.29
C VAL A 55 -0.63 8.91 0.74
N MET A 56 -1.28 10.00 0.37
CA MET A 56 -0.96 11.35 0.84
C MET A 56 -2.09 11.86 1.73
N THR A 57 -1.72 12.38 2.90
CA THR A 57 -2.59 13.12 3.81
C THR A 57 -1.97 14.49 4.08
N GLU A 58 -2.68 15.34 4.83
CA GLU A 58 -2.16 16.65 5.25
C GLU A 58 -0.86 16.55 6.08
N TYR A 59 -0.59 15.40 6.71
CA TYR A 59 0.52 15.24 7.65
C TYR A 59 1.51 14.15 7.25
N THR A 60 1.16 13.31 6.27
CA THR A 60 1.95 12.13 5.93
C THR A 60 1.96 11.91 4.43
N ASP A 61 3.12 11.51 3.93
CA ASP A 61 3.31 11.06 2.57
C ASP A 61 3.91 9.64 2.62
N ILE A 62 3.19 8.66 2.09
CA ILE A 62 3.56 7.23 2.18
C ILE A 62 3.50 6.59 0.79
N ASP A 63 4.67 6.40 0.19
CA ASP A 63 4.84 5.93 -1.19
C ASP A 63 4.15 4.60 -1.50
N VAL A 64 4.19 3.66 -0.55
CA VAL A 64 3.72 2.28 -0.77
C VAL A 64 2.88 1.78 0.39
N VAL A 65 1.57 1.67 0.15
CA VAL A 65 0.59 1.20 1.13
C VAL A 65 -0.19 0.02 0.56
N CYS A 66 -0.31 -1.05 1.34
CA CYS A 66 -1.09 -2.23 0.97
C CYS A 66 -2.60 -1.97 1.08
N PRO A 67 -3.44 -2.73 0.37
CA PRO A 67 -4.90 -2.51 0.35
C PRO A 67 -5.53 -2.42 1.74
N SER A 68 -5.14 -3.31 2.66
CA SER A 68 -5.64 -3.30 4.03
C SER A 68 -5.30 -2.03 4.83
N CYS A 69 -4.10 -1.48 4.62
CA CYS A 69 -3.73 -0.20 5.26
C CYS A 69 -4.44 0.98 4.59
N VAL A 70 -4.64 0.94 3.26
CA VAL A 70 -5.45 1.94 2.55
C VAL A 70 -6.88 1.97 3.08
N GLU A 71 -7.50 0.81 3.30
CA GLU A 71 -8.84 0.71 3.91
C GLU A 71 -8.87 1.27 5.35
N ALA A 72 -7.83 1.00 6.14
CA ALA A 72 -7.71 1.54 7.49
C ALA A 72 -7.67 3.08 7.51
N PHE A 73 -7.02 3.72 6.52
CA PHE A 73 -7.04 5.18 6.40
C PHE A 73 -8.45 5.72 6.11
N HIS A 74 -9.24 5.03 5.28
CA HIS A 74 -10.61 5.45 4.95
C HIS A 74 -11.62 5.18 6.06
N THR A 75 -11.28 4.36 7.05
CA THR A 75 -12.19 4.04 8.15
C THR A 75 -12.17 5.19 9.16
N PRO A 76 -13.29 5.88 9.41
CA PRO A 76 -13.34 6.91 10.43
C PRO A 76 -13.06 6.27 11.79
N ILE A 77 -12.08 6.81 12.52
CA ILE A 77 -11.76 6.38 13.88
C ILE A 77 -13.01 6.60 14.72
N GLN A 78 -13.73 5.53 15.07
CA GLN A 78 -14.73 5.59 16.13
C GLN A 78 -13.96 5.84 17.42
N GLN A 79 -13.98 7.08 17.90
CA GLN A 79 -13.44 7.38 19.21
C GLN A 79 -14.15 6.50 20.24
N PRO A 80 -13.43 5.81 21.14
CA PRO A 80 -14.07 5.10 22.23
C PRO A 80 -14.88 6.13 23.01
N LYS A 81 -16.20 5.92 23.12
CA LYS A 81 -17.03 6.64 24.08
C LYS A 81 -16.40 6.39 25.44
N ARG A 82 -15.74 7.41 26.00
CA ARG A 82 -15.40 7.40 27.42
C ARG A 82 -16.73 7.26 28.16
N GLU A 83 -16.98 6.10 28.75
CA GLU A 83 -18.03 5.96 29.76
C GLU A 83 -17.67 6.92 30.89
N ALA A 84 -18.59 7.86 31.15
CA ALA A 84 -18.47 8.76 32.29
C ALA A 84 -18.56 7.91 33.56
N VAL A 85 -17.46 7.86 34.32
CA VAL A 85 -17.42 7.31 35.68
C VAL A 85 -17.95 8.37 36.64
#